data_AF-A0A523YQ37-F1
#
_entry.id   AF-A0A523YQ37-F1
#
_cell.length_a   1.000
_cell.length_b   1.000
_cell.length_c   1.000
_cell.angle_alpha   90.00
_cell.angle_beta   90.00
_cell.angle_gamma   90.00
#
_symmetry.space_group_name_H-M   'P 1'
#
loop_
_entity.id
_entity.type
_entity.pdbx_description
1 polymer ?
#
loop_
_entity_poly.entity_id
_entity_poly.type
_entity_poly.pdbx_seq_one_letter_code
_entity_poly.pdbx_strand_id
1 'polypeptide(L)'
;MSEEPSSVKRVRLLSRPADLLLLKLAAIAALLYLFILSITLLGVAVKLLGSDFAETIFQTTANPLVGLAIGILGTSVIQSSSMTTSMVVGLVGSGLLSFEAAIPMVMGANIGTSITNIIVSLAHISRGEEFKRAFAGA
;
A
#
# COMPACT_ATOMS: atom_id res chain seq x y z
N MET A 1 -40.86 39.73 -15.91
CA MET A 1 -40.97 38.93 -14.68
C MET A 1 -40.09 37.71 -14.87
N SER A 2 -38.85 37.80 -14.40
CA SER A 2 -37.74 36.89 -14.69
C SER A 2 -37.87 35.61 -13.87
N GLU A 3 -38.07 34.47 -14.54
CA GLU A 3 -38.01 33.15 -13.92
C GLU A 3 -36.58 32.88 -13.43
N GLU A 4 -36.42 32.70 -12.11
CA GLU A 4 -35.17 32.21 -11.53
C GLU A 4 -34.91 30.77 -11.99
N PRO A 5 -33.74 30.44 -12.55
CA PRO A 5 -33.45 29.08 -12.99
C PRO A 5 -33.28 28.14 -11.77
N SER A 6 -34.11 27.10 -11.73
CA SER A 6 -34.18 26.03 -10.71
C SER A 6 -32.86 25.28 -10.45
N SER A 7 -31.83 25.49 -11.26
CA SER A 7 -30.49 24.93 -11.11
C SER A 7 -29.70 25.51 -9.92
N VAL A 8 -30.00 26.74 -9.49
CA VAL A 8 -29.25 27.43 -8.41
C VAL A 8 -29.62 26.90 -7.02
N LYS A 9 -30.86 26.43 -6.83
CA LYS A 9 -31.31 25.84 -5.55
C LYS A 9 -30.65 24.50 -5.25
N ARG A 10 -30.28 23.72 -6.27
CA ARG A 10 -29.62 22.40 -6.11
C ARG A 10 -28.19 22.53 -5.59
N VAL A 11 -27.45 23.56 -6.01
CA VAL A 11 -26.10 23.85 -5.51
C VAL A 11 -26.13 24.41 -4.09
N ARG A 12 -27.19 25.13 -3.70
CA ARG A 12 -27.37 25.66 -2.33
C ARG A 12 -27.79 24.62 -1.30
N LEU A 13 -28.33 23.47 -1.71
CA LEU A 13 -28.58 22.35 -0.78
C LEU A 13 -27.29 21.60 -0.43
N LEU A 14 -26.27 21.66 -1.29
CA LEU A 14 -24.90 21.19 -1.03
C LEU A 14 -24.09 22.13 -0.11
N SER A 15 -24.75 23.06 0.59
CA SER A 15 -24.11 24.12 1.40
C SER A 15 -24.37 23.98 2.90
N ARG A 16 -24.82 22.81 3.38
CA ARG A 16 -24.84 22.51 4.81
C ARG A 16 -23.65 21.64 5.20
N PRO A 17 -22.94 21.98 6.29
CA PRO A 17 -21.76 21.22 6.72
C PRO A 17 -22.09 19.73 6.98
N ALA A 18 -23.34 19.42 7.36
CA ALA A 18 -23.82 18.06 7.57
C ALA A 18 -23.85 17.21 6.28
N ASP A 19 -24.29 17.76 5.15
CA ASP A 19 -24.40 17.01 3.89
C ASP A 19 -23.01 16.71 3.30
N LEU A 20 -22.05 17.64 3.48
CA LEU A 20 -20.66 17.42 3.13
C LEU A 20 -19.99 16.35 4.00
N LEU A 21 -20.30 16.31 5.30
CA LEU A 21 -19.80 15.29 6.21
C LEU A 21 -20.36 13.91 5.87
N LEU A 22 -21.66 13.81 5.60
CA LEU A 22 -22.30 12.55 5.17
C LEU A 22 -21.71 12.05 3.85
N LEU A 23 -21.50 12.94 2.87
CA LEU A 23 -20.88 12.57 1.60
C LEU A 23 -19.44 12.08 1.79
N LYS A 24 -18.64 12.74 2.64
CA LYS A 24 -17.27 12.31 2.97
C LYS A 24 -17.24 10.95 3.66
N LEU A 25 -18.12 10.72 4.64
CA LEU A 25 -18.22 9.43 5.33
C LEU A 25 -18.64 8.31 4.37
N ALA A 26 -19.62 8.57 3.51
CA ALA A 26 -20.03 7.62 2.48
C ALA A 26 -18.89 7.31 1.49
N ALA A 27 -18.13 8.33 1.08
CA ALA A 27 -16.97 8.16 0.20
C ALA A 27 -15.86 7.33 0.86
N ILE A 28 -15.55 7.57 2.15
CA ILE A 28 -14.58 6.77 2.90
C ILE A 28 -15.05 5.32 3.02
N ALA A 29 -16.32 5.09 3.36
CA ALA A 29 -16.88 3.75 3.45
C ALA A 29 -16.83 3.01 2.10
N ALA A 30 -17.16 3.69 1.00
CA ALA A 30 -17.08 3.14 -0.34
C ALA A 30 -15.63 2.77 -0.74
N LEU A 31 -14.66 3.63 -0.43
CA LEU A 31 -13.24 3.36 -0.68
C LEU A 31 -12.74 2.16 0.12
N LEU A 32 -13.10 2.06 1.40
CA LEU A 32 -12.75 0.90 2.24
C LEU A 32 -13.38 -0.39 1.70
N TYR A 33 -14.64 -0.33 1.26
CA TYR A 33 -15.31 -1.46 0.64
C TYR A 33 -14.60 -1.91 -0.64
N LEU A 34 -14.27 -0.99 -1.54
CA LEU A 34 -13.52 -1.28 -2.77
C LEU A 34 -12.12 -1.82 -2.47
N PHE A 35 -11.47 -1.34 -1.41
CA PHE A 35 -10.16 -1.82 -0.99
C PHE A 35 -10.22 -3.29 -0.53
N ILE A 36 -11.17 -3.64 0.34
CA ILE A 36 -11.36 -5.03 0.78
C ILE A 36 -11.79 -5.94 -0.39
N LEU A 37 -12.64 -5.44 -1.29
CA LEU A 37 -13.03 -6.16 -2.50
C LEU A 37 -11.82 -6.48 -3.38
N SER A 38 -10.91 -5.51 -3.57
CA SER A 38 -9.67 -5.69 -4.34
C SER A 38 -8.77 -6.76 -3.72
N ILE A 39 -8.63 -6.78 -2.40
CA ILE A 39 -7.88 -7.83 -1.68
C ILE A 39 -8.49 -9.21 -1.94
N THR A 40 -9.82 -9.31 -1.88
CA THR A 40 -10.54 -10.57 -2.10
C THR A 40 -10.33 -11.06 -3.54
N LEU A 41 -10.39 -10.14 -4.51
CA LEU A 41 -10.11 -10.43 -5.93
C LEU A 41 -8.67 -10.88 -6.16
N LEU A 42 -7.69 -10.28 -5.48
CA LEU A 42 -6.30 -10.72 -5.53
C LEU A 42 -6.16 -12.16 -5.00
N GLY A 43 -6.88 -12.47 -3.91
CA GLY A 43 -7.06 -13.83 -3.38
C GLY A 43 -7.48 -14.85 -4.44
N VAL A 44 -8.48 -14.49 -5.24
CA VAL A 44 -9.04 -15.33 -6.31
C VAL A 44 -8.09 -15.41 -7.51
N ALA A 45 -7.48 -14.28 -7.91
CA ALA A 45 -6.55 -14.22 -9.03
C ALA A 45 -5.32 -15.11 -8.82
N VAL A 46 -4.75 -15.11 -7.61
CA VAL A 46 -3.61 -16.00 -7.28
C VAL A 46 -4.01 -17.47 -7.30
N LYS A 47 -5.24 -17.81 -6.84
CA LYS A 47 -5.76 -19.18 -6.95
C LYS A 47 -5.97 -19.60 -8.42
N LEU A 48 -6.36 -18.67 -9.29
CA LEU A 48 -6.51 -18.90 -10.73
C LEU A 48 -5.17 -19.05 -11.46
N LEU A 49 -4.09 -18.48 -10.95
CA LEU A 49 -2.73 -18.64 -11.49
C LEU A 49 -2.16 -20.07 -11.27
N GLY A 50 -2.84 -20.92 -10.50
CA GLY A 50 -2.51 -22.33 -10.29
C GLY A 50 -2.04 -22.63 -8.87
N SER A 51 -2.27 -23.87 -8.41
CA SER A 51 -1.81 -24.37 -7.10
C SER A 51 -0.30 -24.19 -6.93
N ASP A 52 0.46 -24.36 -8.02
CA ASP A 52 1.92 -24.31 -8.01
C ASP A 52 2.45 -22.91 -7.71
N PHE A 53 1.74 -21.85 -8.15
CA PHE A 53 2.14 -20.47 -7.87
C PHE A 53 1.87 -20.10 -6.40
N ALA A 54 0.71 -20.51 -5.86
CA ALA A 54 0.41 -20.32 -4.45
C ALA A 54 1.39 -21.12 -3.57
N GLU A 55 1.67 -22.37 -3.92
CA GLU A 55 2.62 -23.21 -3.20
C GLU A 55 4.05 -22.65 -3.26
N THR A 56 4.47 -22.12 -4.41
CA THR A 56 5.77 -21.43 -4.55
C THR A 56 5.85 -20.20 -3.65
N ILE A 57 4.79 -19.38 -3.58
CA ILE A 57 4.74 -18.24 -2.65
C ILE A 57 4.85 -18.74 -1.21
N PHE A 58 4.12 -19.78 -0.81
CA PHE A 58 4.19 -20.32 0.54
C PHE A 58 5.58 -20.88 0.89
N GLN A 59 6.19 -21.68 0.01
CA GLN A 59 7.51 -22.26 0.23
C GLN A 59 8.61 -21.21 0.24
N THR A 60 8.50 -20.19 -0.63
CA THR A 60 9.48 -19.11 -0.75
C THR A 60 9.38 -18.15 0.45
N THR A 61 8.18 -17.92 0.99
CA THR A 61 7.99 -17.05 2.16
C THR A 61 8.16 -17.78 3.49
N ALA A 62 8.38 -19.10 3.49
CA ALA A 62 8.70 -19.87 4.69
C ALA A 62 10.06 -19.48 5.29
N ASN A 63 10.98 -18.95 4.48
CA ASN A 63 12.24 -18.39 4.97
C ASN A 63 12.06 -16.91 5.34
N PRO A 64 12.25 -16.51 6.62
CA PRO A 64 12.09 -15.12 7.04
C PRO A 64 12.97 -14.12 6.28
N LEU A 65 14.16 -14.53 5.83
CA LEU A 65 15.03 -13.65 5.03
C LEU A 65 14.46 -13.35 3.65
N VAL A 66 13.75 -14.31 3.07
CA VAL A 66 13.10 -14.13 1.78
C VAL A 66 11.86 -13.25 1.93
N GLY A 67 11.07 -13.46 2.99
CA GLY A 67 9.98 -12.55 3.35
C GLY A 67 10.48 -11.11 3.54
N LEU A 68 11.60 -10.94 4.25
CA LEU A 68 12.24 -9.63 4.41
C LEU A 68 12.63 -9.01 3.07
N ALA A 69 13.27 -9.77 2.18
CA ALA A 69 13.67 -9.30 0.86
C ALA A 69 12.47 -8.91 -0.02
N ILE A 70 11.39 -9.70 0.01
CA ILE A 70 10.14 -9.39 -0.70
C ILE A 70 9.57 -8.06 -0.18
N GLY A 71 9.55 -7.85 1.14
CA GLY A 71 9.08 -6.60 1.75
C GLY A 71 9.92 -5.39 1.33
N ILE A 72 11.24 -5.54 1.36
CA ILE A 72 12.19 -4.50 0.93
C ILE A 72 11.93 -4.14 -0.54
N LEU A 73 11.96 -5.13 -1.44
CA LEU A 73 11.77 -4.92 -2.88
C LEU A 73 10.38 -4.37 -3.21
N GLY A 74 9.35 -4.89 -2.55
CA GLY A 74 7.97 -4.43 -2.69
C GLY A 74 7.84 -2.95 -2.38
N THR A 75 8.36 -2.50 -1.23
CA THR A 75 8.36 -1.07 -0.90
C THR A 75 9.26 -0.26 -1.82
N SER A 76 10.42 -0.75 -2.24
CA SER A 76 11.31 0.01 -3.13
C SER A 76 10.68 0.28 -4.50
N VAL A 77 9.91 -0.68 -5.03
CA VAL A 77 9.16 -0.55 -6.28
C VAL A 77 7.93 0.35 -6.10
N ILE A 78 7.13 0.11 -5.05
CA ILE A 78 5.88 0.84 -4.78
C ILE A 78 6.16 2.24 -4.20
N GLN A 79 7.36 2.48 -3.67
CA GLN A 79 7.81 3.70 -2.98
C GLN A 79 6.98 4.08 -1.73
N SER A 80 6.08 3.21 -1.29
CA SER A 80 5.18 3.43 -0.17
C SER A 80 5.14 2.21 0.72
N SER A 81 5.71 2.33 1.93
CA SER A 81 5.68 1.26 2.93
C SER A 81 4.28 1.01 3.47
N SER A 82 3.44 2.05 3.56
CA SER A 82 2.03 1.91 3.98
C SER A 82 1.23 1.12 2.96
N MET A 83 1.36 1.41 1.67
CA MET A 83 0.69 0.64 0.61
C MET A 83 1.17 -0.81 0.58
N THR A 84 2.48 -1.04 0.71
CA THR A 84 3.06 -2.40 0.74
C THR A 84 2.59 -3.20 1.94
N THR A 85 2.55 -2.59 3.13
CA THR A 85 2.04 -3.22 4.35
C THR A 85 0.55 -3.55 4.24
N SER A 86 -0.26 -2.63 3.70
CA SER A 86 -1.69 -2.86 3.47
C SER A 86 -1.95 -4.01 2.49
N MET A 87 -1.10 -4.17 1.47
CA MET A 87 -1.16 -5.32 0.55
C MET A 87 -0.85 -6.63 1.28
N VAL A 88 0.22 -6.67 2.08
CA VAL A 88 0.60 -7.86 2.86
C VAL A 88 -0.51 -8.26 3.84
N VAL A 89 -1.10 -7.28 4.56
CA VAL A 89 -2.26 -7.51 5.44
C VAL A 89 -3.45 -8.06 4.64
N GLY A 90 -3.67 -7.55 3.43
CA GLY A 90 -4.70 -8.08 2.55
C GLY A 90 -4.47 -9.54 2.15
N LEU A 91 -3.24 -9.88 1.78
CA LEU A 91 -2.88 -11.26 1.42
C LEU A 91 -3.05 -12.22 2.60
N VAL A 92 -2.72 -11.80 3.82
CA VAL A 92 -3.03 -12.55 5.04
C VAL A 92 -4.53 -12.73 5.22
N GLY A 93 -5.32 -11.66 5.05
CA GLY A 93 -6.78 -11.71 5.12
C GLY A 93 -7.43 -12.63 4.09
N SER A 94 -6.79 -12.82 2.93
CA SER A 94 -7.24 -13.76 1.88
C SER A 94 -6.86 -15.23 2.14
N GLY A 95 -6.02 -15.48 3.15
CA GLY A 95 -5.47 -16.81 3.46
C GLY A 95 -4.33 -17.26 2.53
N LEU A 96 -3.82 -16.38 1.66
CA LEU A 96 -2.69 -16.67 0.76
C LEU A 96 -1.33 -16.56 1.44
N LEU A 97 -1.26 -15.89 2.58
CA LEU A 97 -0.05 -15.73 3.37
C LEU A 97 -0.36 -16.02 4.83
N SER A 98 0.53 -16.75 5.51
CA SER A 98 0.43 -16.92 6.95
C SER A 98 0.82 -15.64 7.67
N PHE A 99 0.28 -15.44 8.87
CA PHE A 99 0.64 -14.30 9.71
C PHE A 99 2.15 -14.28 10.03
N GLU A 100 2.74 -15.45 10.29
CA GLU A 100 4.18 -15.59 10.58
C GLU A 100 5.06 -15.17 9.40
N ALA A 101 4.65 -15.50 8.18
CA ALA A 101 5.33 -15.10 6.95
C ALA A 101 5.20 -13.59 6.69
N ALA A 102 4.10 -12.96 7.15
CA ALA A 102 3.86 -11.54 6.97
C ALA A 102 4.77 -10.64 7.83
N ILE A 103 5.17 -11.09 9.03
CA ILE A 103 6.04 -10.32 9.94
C ILE A 103 7.33 -9.86 9.25
N PRO A 104 8.17 -10.74 8.68
CA PRO A 104 9.40 -10.32 8.02
C PRO A 104 9.14 -9.45 6.78
N MET A 105 8.05 -9.67 6.04
CA MET A 105 7.67 -8.78 4.93
C MET A 105 7.35 -7.37 5.40
N VAL A 106 6.61 -7.20 6.49
CA VAL A 106 6.31 -5.86 7.03
C VAL A 106 7.57 -5.18 7.56
N MET A 107 8.47 -5.93 8.21
CA MET A 107 9.78 -5.41 8.60
C MET A 107 10.59 -4.95 7.39
N GLY A 108 10.59 -5.75 6.32
CA GLY A 108 11.24 -5.42 5.07
C GLY A 108 10.63 -4.18 4.41
N ALA A 109 9.31 -4.04 4.48
CA ALA A 109 8.61 -2.89 3.93
C ALA A 109 9.03 -1.57 4.61
N ASN A 110 9.33 -1.59 5.90
CA ASN A 110 9.85 -0.44 6.63
C ASN A 110 11.32 -0.15 6.30
N ILE A 111 12.14 -1.19 6.06
CA ILE A 111 13.54 -1.00 5.63
C ILE A 111 13.61 -0.47 4.19
N GLY A 112 12.68 -0.89 3.33
CA GLY A 112 12.66 -0.57 1.91
C GLY A 112 12.53 0.94 1.61
N THR A 113 11.95 1.74 2.51
CA THR A 113 11.87 3.21 2.33
C THR A 113 13.24 3.87 2.35
N SER A 114 14.19 3.30 3.09
CA SER A 114 15.55 3.83 3.21
C SER A 114 16.47 3.36 2.07
N ILE A 115 16.03 2.43 1.20
CA ILE A 115 16.92 1.85 0.18
C ILE A 115 17.39 2.89 -0.84
N THR A 116 16.51 3.82 -1.22
CA THR A 116 16.86 4.88 -2.19
C THR A 116 18.03 5.69 -1.65
N ASN A 117 17.98 6.06 -0.36
CA ASN A 117 19.05 6.82 0.28
C ASN A 117 20.30 5.99 0.51
N ILE A 118 20.17 4.69 0.80
CA ILE A 118 21.32 3.77 0.85
C ILE A 118 22.02 3.74 -0.52
N ILE A 119 21.28 3.54 -1.61
CA ILE A 119 21.86 3.51 -2.97
C ILE A 119 22.54 4.84 -3.31
N VAL A 120 21.87 5.97 -3.04
CA VAL A 120 22.43 7.31 -3.30
C VAL A 120 23.66 7.58 -2.43
N SER A 121 23.65 7.17 -1.17
CA SER A 121 24.81 7.31 -0.27
C SER A 121 26.00 6.49 -0.77
N LEU A 122 25.77 5.23 -1.15
CA LEU A 122 26.81 4.34 -1.68
C LEU A 122 27.43 4.90 -2.96
N ALA A 123 26.65 5.55 -3.82
CA ALA A 123 27.17 6.23 -5.01
C ALA A 123 28.15 7.38 -4.68
N HIS A 124 28.06 7.96 -3.47
CA HIS A 124 28.91 9.04 -2.99
C HIS A 124 29.92 8.61 -1.92
N ILE A 125 30.19 7.30 -1.77
CA ILE A 125 31.04 6.76 -0.69
C ILE A 125 32.45 7.37 -0.62
N SER A 126 33.00 7.81 -1.75
CA SER A 126 34.33 8.46 -1.83
C SER A 126 34.31 9.94 -1.39
N ARG A 127 33.13 10.54 -1.22
CA ARG A 127 32.94 11.97 -0.87
C ARG A 127 32.23 12.05 0.48
N GLY A 128 33.02 12.02 1.56
CA GLY A 128 32.51 11.82 2.93
C GLY A 128 31.38 12.75 3.37
N GLU A 129 31.39 14.02 2.97
CA GLU A 129 30.30 14.96 3.29
C GLU A 129 29.03 14.69 2.47
N GLU A 130 29.14 14.28 1.21
CA GLU A 130 28.00 13.92 0.37
C GLU A 130 27.40 12.57 0.77
N PHE A 131 28.24 11.59 1.15
CA PHE A 131 27.81 10.33 1.74
C PHE A 131 26.95 10.56 2.98
N LYS A 132 27.41 11.37 3.95
CA LYS A 132 26.67 11.68 5.18
C LYS A 132 25.34 12.36 4.89
N ARG A 133 25.31 13.31 3.95
CA ARG A 133 24.09 14.04 3.58
C ARG A 133 23.07 13.13 2.89
N ALA A 134 23.52 12.26 2.00
CA ALA A 134 22.67 11.27 1.33
C ALA A 134 22.14 10.20 2.31
N PHE A 135 22.97 9.74 3.24
CA PHE A 135 22.58 8.73 4.22
C PHE A 135 21.61 9.28 5.28
N ALA A 136 21.77 10.54 5.69
CA ALA A 136 20.91 11.18 6.70
C ALA A 136 19.49 11.52 6.21
N GLY A 137 19.19 11.34 4.92
CA GLY A 137 17.84 11.58 4.37
C GLY A 137 16.86 10.43 4.56
N ALA A 138 17.28 9.32 5.19
CA ALA A 138 16.57 8.04 5.30
C ALA A 138 15.64 7.91 6.50
#